data_AF-F0YFM0-F1
#
_entry.id   AF-F0YFM0-F1
#
_cell.length_a   1.000
_cell.length_b   1.000
_cell.length_c   1.000
_cell.angle_alpha   90.00
_cell.angle_beta   90.00
_cell.angle_gamma   90.00
#
_symmetry.space_group_name_H-M   'P 1'
#
loop_
_entity.id
_entity.type
_entity.pdbx_description
1 polymer ?
#
loop_
_entity_poly.entity_id
_entity_poly.type
_entity_poly.pdbx_seq_one_letter_code
_entity_poly.pdbx_strand_id
1 'polypeptide(L)' 'VEFDNAIAYVTAIKKRFEHQPETYKAFLEVLHTYQREQKGIQEVLRRVAELFRDHADLLREFTYFLPDA' A
#
# COMPACT_ATOMS: atom_id res chain seq x y z
N VAL A 1 14.45 7.63 7.36
CA VAL A 1 14.65 6.98 6.05
C VAL A 1 13.40 6.23 5.61
N GLU A 2 12.70 5.51 6.49
CA GLU A 2 11.50 4.73 6.12
C GLU A 2 10.30 5.57 5.63
N PHE A 3 10.08 6.75 6.21
CA PHE A 3 8.98 7.64 5.80
C PHE A 3 9.16 8.26 4.40
N ASP A 4 10.39 8.60 4.02
CA ASP A 4 10.70 9.21 2.71
C ASP A 4 10.41 8.22 1.58
N ASN A 5 10.79 6.98 1.83
CA ASN A 5 10.53 5.80 1.03
C ASN A 5 9.00 5.56 0.86
N ALA A 6 8.21 5.60 1.94
CA ALA A 6 6.76 5.42 1.87
C ALA A 6 6.07 6.52 1.03
N ILE A 7 6.53 7.77 1.12
CA ILE A 7 6.00 8.89 0.32
C ILE A 7 6.25 8.67 -1.17
N ALA A 8 7.45 8.18 -1.53
CA ALA A 8 7.78 7.85 -2.91
C ALA A 8 6.86 6.73 -3.44
N TYR A 9 6.59 5.70 -2.63
CA TYR A 9 5.69 4.60 -3.00
C TYR A 9 4.24 5.06 -3.20
N VAL A 10 3.69 5.83 -2.27
CA VAL A 10 2.34 6.41 -2.39
C VAL A 10 2.23 7.28 -3.64
N THR A 11 3.29 8.04 -3.94
CA THR A 11 3.35 8.88 -5.14
C THR A 11 3.39 8.03 -6.41
N ALA A 12 4.14 6.92 -6.42
CA ALA A 12 4.18 5.99 -7.54
C ALA A 12 2.81 5.34 -7.81
N ILE A 13 2.11 4.88 -6.75
CA ILE A 13 0.73 4.38 -6.84
C ILE A 13 -0.19 5.47 -7.38
N LYS A 14 -0.15 6.67 -6.80
CA LYS A 14 -1.00 7.79 -7.22
C LYS A 14 -0.84 8.12 -8.70
N LYS A 15 0.39 8.08 -9.21
CA LYS A 15 0.69 8.30 -10.64
C LYS A 15 0.22 7.13 -11.50
N ARG A 16 0.46 5.88 -11.08
CA ARG A 16 0.08 4.67 -11.83
C ARG A 16 -1.44 4.50 -11.93
N PHE A 17 -2.16 4.90 -10.89
CA PHE A 17 -3.62 4.89 -10.81
C PHE A 17 -4.22 6.29 -10.94
N GLU A 18 -3.58 7.23 -11.65
CA GLU A 18 -4.12 8.58 -11.84
C GLU A 18 -5.49 8.57 -12.52
N HIS A 19 -5.72 7.61 -13.41
CA HIS A 19 -6.98 7.35 -14.09
C HIS A 19 -7.94 6.43 -13.31
N GLN A 20 -7.52 5.93 -12.15
CA GLN A 20 -8.26 4.97 -11.32
C GLN A 20 -8.28 5.43 -9.85
N PRO A 21 -9.02 6.50 -9.53
CA PRO A 21 -9.05 7.08 -8.19
C PRO A 21 -9.61 6.12 -7.14
N GLU A 22 -10.43 5.15 -7.55
CA GLU A 22 -11.00 4.12 -6.68
C GLU A 22 -9.91 3.21 -6.08
N THR A 23 -8.92 2.80 -6.88
CA THR A 23 -7.81 1.97 -6.42
C THR A 23 -6.93 2.71 -5.41
N TYR A 24 -6.60 3.97 -5.70
CA TYR A 24 -5.83 4.81 -4.78
C TYR A 24 -6.58 5.03 -3.46
N LYS A 25 -7.89 5.28 -3.53
CA LYS A 25 -8.73 5.47 -2.34
C LYS A 25 -8.80 4.19 -1.50
N ALA A 26 -9.02 3.03 -2.13
CA ALA A 26 -9.03 1.74 -1.43
C ALA A 26 -7.69 1.47 -0.73
N PHE A 27 -6.55 1.79 -1.36
CA PHE A 27 -5.23 1.66 -0.73
C PHE A 27 -5.10 2.53 0.53
N LEU A 28 -5.52 3.80 0.45
CA LEU A 28 -5.50 4.70 1.61
C LEU A 28 -6.43 4.22 2.73
N GLU A 29 -7.60 3.67 2.41
CA GLU A 29 -8.51 3.11 3.40
C GLU A 29 -7.87 1.95 4.16
N VAL A 30 -7.14 1.06 3.46
CA VAL A 30 -6.42 -0.05 4.11
C VAL A 30 -5.34 0.47 5.08
N LEU A 31 -4.58 1.50 4.68
CA LEU A 31 -3.58 2.14 5.56
C LEU A 31 -4.23 2.86 6.75
N HIS A 32 -5.35 3.54 6.54
CA HIS A 32 -6.10 4.17 7.62
C HIS A 32 -6.64 3.15 8.62
N THR A 33 -7.16 2.02 8.13
CA THR A 33 -7.59 0.90 8.98
C THR A 33 -6.42 0.34 9.79
N TYR A 34 -5.24 0.18 9.18
CA TYR A 34 -4.02 -0.25 9.87
C TYR A 34 -3.68 0.68 11.05
N GLN A 35 -3.61 1.99 10.79
CA GLN A 35 -3.28 2.98 11.82
C GLN A 35 -4.34 3.09 12.92
N ARG A 36 -5.64 3.03 12.56
CA ARG A 36 -6.75 3.16 13.51
C ARG A 36 -6.94 1.94 14.40
N GLU A 37 -7.01 0.76 13.79
CA GLU A 37 -7.37 -0.46 14.50
C GLU A 37 -6.14 -1.23 15.01
N GLN A 38 -4.91 -0.75 14.71
CA GLN A 38 -3.67 -1.51 14.92
C GLN A 38 -3.81 -2.95 14.40
N LYS A 39 -4.51 -3.11 13.27
CA LYS A 39 -4.69 -4.43 12.68
C LYS A 39 -3.32 -5.02 12.36
N GLY A 40 -3.21 -6.34 12.53
CA GLY A 40 -1.98 -7.03 12.17
C GLY A 40 -1.59 -6.75 10.72
N ILE A 41 -0.29 -6.56 10.50
CA ILE A 41 0.30 -6.27 9.18
C ILE A 41 -0.11 -7.29 8.10
N GLN A 42 -0.43 -8.52 8.52
CA GLN A 42 -0.90 -9.62 7.67
C GLN A 42 -2.24 -9.29 6.96
N GLU A 43 -3.19 -8.65 7.65
CA GLU A 43 -4.48 -8.29 7.06
C GLU A 43 -4.31 -7.16 6.03
N VAL A 44 -3.45 -6.20 6.35
CA VAL A 44 -3.06 -5.11 5.44
C VAL A 44 -2.41 -5.68 4.19
N LEU A 45 -1.42 -6.55 4.35
CA LEU A 45 -0.74 -7.24 3.25
C LEU A 45 -1.72 -7.96 2.36
N ARG A 46 -2.67 -8.71 2.93
CA ARG A 46 -3.68 -9.42 2.15
C ARG A 46 -4.54 -8.47 1.31
N ARG A 47 -5.06 -7.39 1.92
CA ARG A 47 -5.89 -6.41 1.19
C ARG A 47 -5.11 -5.69 0.10
N VAL A 48 -3.85 -5.33 0.37
CA VAL A 48 -2.95 -4.72 -0.62
C VAL A 48 -2.62 -5.72 -1.75
N ALA A 49 -2.40 -7.00 -1.40
CA ALA A 49 -2.20 -8.09 -2.35
C ALA A 49 -3.39 -8.27 -3.30
N GLU A 50 -4.62 -8.21 -2.79
CA GLU A 50 -5.81 -8.29 -3.62
C GLU A 50 -5.99 -7.02 -4.48
N LEU A 51 -5.71 -5.85 -3.92
CA LEU A 51 -5.84 -4.56 -4.62
C LEU A 51 -4.85 -4.42 -5.77
N PHE A 52 -3.63 -4.91 -5.60
CA PHE A 52 -2.56 -4.85 -6.61
C PHE A 52 -2.21 -6.23 -7.18
N ARG A 53 -3.16 -7.18 -7.19
CA ARG A 53 -2.94 -8.55 -7.68
C ARG A 53 -2.43 -8.60 -9.13
N ASP A 54 -2.86 -7.65 -9.95
CA ASP A 54 -2.48 -7.50 -11.35
C ASP A 54 -1.19 -6.65 -11.52
N HIS A 55 -0.62 -6.19 -10.41
CA HIS A 55 0.55 -5.30 -10.34
C HIS A 55 1.61 -5.83 -9.36
N ALA A 56 2.26 -6.94 -9.74
CA ALA A 56 3.28 -7.60 -8.94
C ALA A 56 4.45 -6.68 -8.54
N ASP A 57 4.79 -5.67 -9.35
CA ASP A 57 5.83 -4.69 -9.01
C ASP A 57 5.50 -3.94 -7.72
N LEU A 58 4.24 -3.52 -7.57
CA LEU A 58 3.77 -2.75 -6.43
C LEU A 58 3.78 -3.60 -5.15
N LEU A 59 3.37 -4.87 -5.26
CA LEU A 59 3.42 -5.80 -4.13
C LEU A 59 4.85 -6.06 -3.65
N ARG A 60 5.77 -6.21 -4.59
CA ARG A 60 7.19 -6.38 -4.29
C ARG A 60 7.73 -5.15 -3.57
N GLU A 61 7.45 -3.97 -4.10
CA GLU A 61 7.81 -2.70 -3.48
C GLU A 61 7.21 -2.58 -2.08
N PHE A 62 5.93 -2.92 -1.89
CA PHE A 62 5.26 -2.90 -0.58
C PHE A 62 5.98 -3.75 0.49
N THR A 63 6.48 -4.93 0.13
CA THR A 63 7.26 -5.77 1.07
C THR A 63 8.60 -5.15 1.48
N TYR A 64 9.19 -4.25 0.68
CA TYR A 64 10.38 -3.49 1.07
C TYR A 64 10.07 -2.31 2.00
N PHE A 65 8.84 -1.78 1.96
CA PHE A 65 8.40 -0.66 2.80
C PHE A 65 7.87 -1.10 4.17
N LEU A 66 7.69 -2.39 4.41
CA LEU A 66 7.37 -2.94 5.73
C LEU A 66 8.68 -3.22 6.48
N PRO A 67 9.06 -2.42 7.50
CA PRO A 67 10.17 -2.78 8.37
C PRO A 67 9.81 -4.07 9.11
N ASP A 68 10.79 -4.97 9.18
CA ASP A 68 10.79 -6.34 9.73
C ASP A 68 9.55 -6.72 10.55
N ALA A 69 8.83 -7.72 10.03
CA ALA A 69 7.94 -8.56 10.82
C ALA A 69 8.74 -9.34 11.87
#